data_AF-A0A6A6RR54-F1
#
_entry.id   AF-A0A6A6RR54-F1
#
_cell.length_a   1.000
_cell.length_b   1.000
_cell.length_c   1.000
_cell.angle_alpha   90.00
_cell.angle_beta   90.00
_cell.angle_gamma   90.00
#
_symmetry.space_group_name_H-M   'P 1'
#
loop_
_entity.id
_entity.type
_entity.pdbx_description
1 polymer ?
#
loop_
_entity_poly.entity_id
_entity_poly.type
_entity_poly.pdbx_seq_one_letter_code
_entity_poly.pdbx_strand_id
1 'polypeptide(L)'
;MSANSNTQLIDRLRADLSPLAGNLMRHLNKNSVPVEVVEPRAPRQFSERSADHYKWHADNGATFYTVGKAYGEERIGTGMFLPGSKVDKDLQKACITRDHCRSMCLTLWPALDQLFGGPDSEFEKILQLRCPISPRIVLLFDDEIGRENRVPHHDFFYLFKDEENAFIFDPAGAQFGFDKLVYRLNEYKPYLLWGLREVDGEEELDIHEAEGGAYNQMLFDLRPLYWECARKRAMEHLAQH
;
A
#
# COMPACT_ATOMS: atom_id res chain seq x y z
N MET A 1 5.43 33.48 1.98
CA MET A 1 5.40 32.92 3.35
C MET A 1 4.86 31.45 3.38
N SER A 2 4.88 30.70 2.26
CA SER A 2 4.18 29.41 2.13
C SER A 2 5.02 28.13 2.38
N ALA A 3 6.36 28.21 2.35
CA ALA A 3 7.20 27.01 2.51
C ALA A 3 7.14 26.40 3.92
N ASN A 4 6.93 27.23 4.95
CA ASN A 4 6.83 26.75 6.34
C ASN A 4 5.52 26.03 6.64
N SER A 5 4.39 26.48 6.10
CA SER A 5 3.09 25.81 6.31
C SER A 5 3.05 24.44 5.64
N ASN A 6 3.69 24.31 4.48
CA ASN A 6 3.67 23.08 3.69
C ASN A 6 4.52 21.98 4.32
N THR A 7 5.65 22.33 4.92
CA THR A 7 6.49 21.37 5.66
C THR A 7 5.80 20.91 6.94
N GLN A 8 5.13 21.83 7.65
CA GLN A 8 4.34 21.49 8.83
C GLN A 8 3.19 20.52 8.52
N LEU A 9 2.49 20.71 7.38
CA LEU A 9 1.38 19.85 6.99
C LEU A 9 1.82 18.42 6.67
N ILE A 10 2.86 18.23 5.86
CA ILE A 10 3.32 16.88 5.50
C ILE A 10 3.87 16.12 6.72
N ASP A 11 4.52 16.82 7.65
CA ASP A 11 5.04 16.21 8.88
C ASP A 11 3.90 15.81 9.82
N ARG A 12 2.85 16.64 9.94
CA ARG A 12 1.62 16.27 10.66
C ARG A 12 0.95 15.05 10.02
N LEU A 13 0.74 15.05 8.70
CA LEU A 13 0.16 13.91 7.99
C LEU A 13 0.94 12.62 8.28
N ARG A 14 2.27 12.68 8.27
CA ARG A 14 3.10 11.52 8.63
C ARG A 14 2.89 11.09 10.07
N ALA A 15 2.85 12.02 11.02
CA ALA A 15 2.64 11.70 12.43
C ALA A 15 1.26 11.06 12.71
N ASP A 16 0.24 11.52 11.99
CA ASP A 16 -1.13 11.05 12.18
C ASP A 16 -1.41 9.73 11.48
N LEU A 17 -0.90 9.57 10.25
CA LEU A 17 -1.17 8.40 9.39
C LEU A 17 -0.23 7.22 9.66
N SER A 18 1.02 7.45 10.08
CA SER A 18 1.98 6.36 10.31
C SER A 18 1.50 5.32 11.33
N PRO A 19 0.87 5.71 12.45
CA PRO A 19 0.37 4.74 13.42
C PRO A 19 -0.79 3.89 12.89
N LEU A 20 -1.64 4.45 12.01
CA LEU A 20 -2.72 3.70 11.36
C LEU A 20 -2.15 2.65 10.41
N ALA A 21 -1.23 3.05 9.51
CA ALA A 21 -0.56 2.13 8.60
C ALA A 21 0.29 1.08 9.33
N GLY A 22 0.98 1.47 10.41
CA GLY A 22 1.77 0.56 11.23
C GLY A 22 0.92 -0.48 11.97
N ASN A 23 -0.26 -0.10 12.46
CA ASN A 23 -1.23 -1.04 13.02
C ASN A 23 -1.68 -2.05 11.96
N LEU A 24 -1.97 -1.59 10.75
CA LEU A 24 -2.42 -2.44 9.65
C LEU A 24 -1.34 -3.42 9.21
N MET A 25 -0.11 -2.94 9.07
CA MET A 25 1.06 -3.77 8.77
C MET A 25 1.27 -4.88 9.83
N ARG A 26 1.10 -4.57 11.12
CA ARG A 26 1.19 -5.58 12.19
C ARG A 26 0.11 -6.65 12.07
N HIS A 27 -1.12 -6.26 11.74
CA HIS A 27 -2.21 -7.19 11.54
C HIS A 27 -1.99 -8.06 10.30
N LEU A 28 -1.58 -7.47 9.18
CA LEU A 28 -1.21 -8.22 7.98
C LEU A 28 -0.10 -9.21 8.30
N ASN A 29 1.02 -8.76 8.88
CA ASN A 29 2.13 -9.64 9.22
C ASN A 29 1.73 -10.81 10.12
N LYS A 30 0.85 -10.60 11.11
CA LYS A 30 0.41 -11.67 12.02
C LYS A 30 -0.40 -12.75 11.30
N ASN A 31 -1.11 -12.36 10.25
CA ASN A 31 -2.11 -13.21 9.62
C ASN A 31 -1.63 -13.74 8.27
N SER A 32 -0.74 -13.07 7.53
CA SER A 32 -0.28 -13.52 6.21
C SER A 32 0.39 -14.90 6.22
N VAL A 33 0.32 -15.59 5.06
CA VAL A 33 0.96 -16.88 4.82
C VAL A 33 2.48 -16.77 5.04
N PRO A 34 3.10 -17.66 5.85
CA PRO A 34 4.54 -17.63 6.08
C PRO A 34 5.39 -17.76 4.81
N VAL A 35 6.45 -16.96 4.74
CA VAL A 35 7.45 -16.99 3.66
C VAL A 35 8.66 -17.79 4.10
N GLU A 36 9.12 -18.69 3.25
CA GLU A 36 10.34 -19.50 3.45
C GLU A 36 11.58 -18.77 2.94
N VAL A 37 11.48 -18.21 1.73
CA VAL A 37 12.62 -17.63 1.01
C VAL A 37 12.21 -16.43 0.18
N VAL A 38 13.11 -15.44 0.08
CA VAL A 38 13.01 -14.32 -0.86
C VAL A 38 14.36 -14.17 -1.55
N GLU A 39 14.41 -14.41 -2.86
CA GLU A 39 15.64 -14.46 -3.63
C GLU A 39 15.60 -13.52 -4.84
N PRO A 40 16.72 -12.83 -5.17
CA PRO A 40 16.80 -12.05 -6.40
C PRO A 40 16.54 -12.90 -7.64
N ARG A 41 15.76 -12.38 -8.57
CA ARG A 41 15.43 -13.02 -9.85
C ARG A 41 16.05 -12.25 -11.01
N ALA A 42 16.66 -12.98 -11.94
CA ALA A 42 17.14 -12.39 -13.19
C ALA A 42 15.96 -12.04 -14.11
N PRO A 43 15.90 -10.82 -14.70
CA PRO A 43 14.79 -10.42 -15.57
C PRO A 43 14.60 -11.26 -16.84
N ARG A 44 15.57 -12.12 -17.19
CA ARG A 44 15.56 -12.94 -18.42
C ARG A 44 14.82 -14.27 -18.27
N GLN A 45 14.13 -14.50 -17.15
CA GLN A 45 13.45 -15.76 -16.81
C GLN A 45 11.92 -15.61 -16.78
N PHE A 46 11.34 -14.71 -17.57
CA PHE A 46 9.88 -14.53 -17.65
C PHE A 46 9.28 -15.24 -18.87
N SER A 47 7.97 -15.51 -18.83
CA SER A 47 7.28 -16.04 -20.01
C SER A 47 7.40 -15.09 -21.20
N GLU A 48 7.34 -15.61 -22.43
CA GLU A 48 7.37 -14.78 -23.64
C GLU A 48 6.27 -13.71 -23.65
N ARG A 49 5.13 -13.96 -23.00
CA ARG A 49 4.00 -13.03 -22.93
C ARG A 49 4.25 -11.83 -22.02
N SER A 50 5.04 -11.99 -20.96
CA SER A 50 5.34 -10.95 -19.97
C SER A 50 6.76 -10.36 -20.10
N ALA A 51 7.59 -10.94 -20.98
CA ALA A 51 8.98 -10.57 -21.17
C ALA A 51 9.17 -9.08 -21.52
N ASP A 52 8.41 -8.54 -22.47
CA ASP A 52 8.56 -7.13 -22.88
C ASP A 52 8.15 -6.16 -21.76
N HIS A 53 7.09 -6.48 -21.03
CA HIS A 53 6.61 -5.69 -19.90
C HIS A 53 7.65 -5.64 -18.77
N TYR A 54 8.19 -6.79 -18.37
CA TYR A 54 9.20 -6.83 -17.31
C TYR A 54 10.58 -6.36 -17.75
N LYS A 55 10.92 -6.52 -19.02
CA LYS A 55 12.11 -5.88 -19.59
C LYS A 55 12.01 -4.37 -19.49
N TRP A 56 10.87 -3.78 -19.83
CA TRP A 56 10.65 -2.34 -19.68
C TRP A 56 10.84 -1.90 -18.22
N HIS A 57 10.27 -2.63 -17.24
CA HIS A 57 10.48 -2.33 -15.82
C HIS A 57 11.95 -2.46 -15.39
N ALA A 58 12.66 -3.50 -15.85
CA ALA A 58 14.08 -3.69 -15.57
C ALA A 58 14.94 -2.53 -16.12
N ASP A 59 14.67 -2.11 -17.36
CA ASP A 59 15.34 -0.99 -18.03
C ASP A 59 15.05 0.36 -17.31
N ASN A 60 13.96 0.42 -16.54
CA ASN A 60 13.58 1.57 -15.69
C ASN A 60 13.96 1.37 -14.20
N GLY A 61 14.85 0.42 -13.90
CA GLY A 61 15.46 0.28 -12.58
C GLY A 61 14.69 -0.61 -11.58
N ALA A 62 13.70 -1.38 -12.04
CA ALA A 62 13.02 -2.36 -11.19
C ALA A 62 13.93 -3.56 -10.87
N THR A 63 13.89 -4.02 -9.62
CA THR A 63 14.51 -5.27 -9.17
C THR A 63 13.44 -6.33 -8.93
N PHE A 64 13.76 -7.57 -9.29
CA PHE A 64 12.81 -8.69 -9.25
C PHE A 64 13.20 -9.67 -8.17
N TYR A 65 12.20 -10.20 -7.47
CA TYR A 65 12.39 -11.21 -6.44
C TYR A 65 11.37 -12.33 -6.60
N THR A 66 11.83 -13.54 -6.33
CA THR A 66 10.99 -14.72 -6.18
C THR A 66 10.73 -14.95 -4.69
N VAL A 67 9.46 -15.20 -4.34
CA VAL A 67 9.00 -15.44 -2.97
C VAL A 67 8.50 -16.88 -2.86
N GLY A 68 9.20 -17.69 -2.08
CA GLY A 68 8.80 -19.06 -1.78
C GLY A 68 7.92 -19.12 -0.53
N LYS A 69 6.74 -19.74 -0.65
CA LYS A 69 5.79 -19.95 0.45
C LYS A 69 6.22 -21.18 1.26
N ALA A 70 6.24 -21.06 2.59
CA ALA A 70 6.50 -22.21 3.45
C ALA A 70 5.24 -23.09 3.52
N TYR A 71 5.24 -24.22 2.81
CA TYR A 71 4.17 -25.22 2.89
C TYR A 71 4.55 -26.32 3.88
N GLY A 72 4.01 -26.26 5.10
CA GLY A 72 4.20 -27.33 6.09
C GLY A 72 4.26 -26.83 7.52
N GLU A 73 3.53 -27.56 8.37
CA GLU A 73 3.29 -27.35 9.81
C GLU A 73 2.41 -26.14 10.17
N GLU A 74 1.44 -26.39 11.06
CA GLU A 74 0.53 -25.40 11.65
C GLU A 74 1.32 -24.31 12.40
N ARG A 75 1.81 -23.33 11.66
CA ARG A 75 2.42 -22.12 12.23
C ARG A 75 1.33 -21.11 12.59
N ILE A 76 0.40 -21.55 13.44
CA ILE A 76 -0.63 -20.67 14.00
C ILE A 76 0.07 -19.66 14.91
N GLY A 77 0.16 -18.40 14.47
CA GLY A 77 0.56 -17.27 15.33
C GLY A 77 2.01 -16.81 15.23
N THR A 78 2.84 -17.39 14.37
CA THR A 78 4.14 -16.78 13.99
C THR A 78 3.92 -16.04 12.68
N GLY A 79 4.08 -14.71 12.66
CA GLY A 79 3.80 -13.89 11.47
C GLY A 79 4.59 -14.31 10.22
N MET A 80 4.35 -13.61 9.10
CA MET A 80 4.86 -13.93 7.75
C MET A 80 6.35 -14.29 7.71
N PHE A 81 7.18 -13.64 8.54
CA PHE A 81 8.60 -13.92 8.69
C PHE A 81 8.93 -14.41 10.10
N LEU A 82 9.73 -15.46 10.20
CA LEU A 82 10.24 -15.97 11.48
C LEU A 82 11.21 -14.97 12.14
N PRO A 83 11.30 -14.97 13.50
CA PRO A 83 12.39 -14.31 14.20
C PRO A 83 13.76 -14.77 13.68
N GLY A 84 14.60 -13.82 13.28
CA GLY A 84 15.93 -14.12 12.71
C GLY A 84 15.96 -14.32 11.19
N SER A 85 14.85 -14.07 10.48
CA SER A 85 14.84 -13.97 9.01
C SER A 85 15.95 -13.04 8.50
N LYS A 86 16.67 -13.49 7.48
CA LYS A 86 17.74 -12.72 6.81
C LYS A 86 17.22 -11.81 5.70
N VAL A 87 15.92 -11.83 5.43
CA VAL A 87 15.28 -10.97 4.42
C VAL A 87 15.34 -9.52 4.92
N ASP A 88 15.73 -8.60 4.03
CA ASP A 88 15.80 -7.17 4.37
C ASP A 88 14.43 -6.63 4.81
N LYS A 89 14.41 -5.63 5.71
CA LYS A 89 13.18 -5.09 6.29
C LYS A 89 12.25 -4.48 5.24
N ASP A 90 12.77 -3.86 4.20
CA ASP A 90 11.93 -3.24 3.18
C ASP A 90 11.34 -4.30 2.26
N LEU A 91 12.07 -5.38 1.98
CA LEU A 91 11.52 -6.57 1.31
C LEU A 91 10.47 -7.28 2.17
N GLN A 92 10.67 -7.36 3.49
CA GLN A 92 9.65 -7.92 4.38
C GLN A 92 8.35 -7.11 4.31
N LYS A 93 8.42 -5.78 4.40
CA LYS A 93 7.25 -4.91 4.23
C LYS A 93 6.60 -5.11 2.87
N ALA A 94 7.41 -5.17 1.80
CA ALA A 94 6.92 -5.36 0.45
C ALA A 94 6.10 -6.65 0.34
N CYS A 95 6.63 -7.77 0.85
CA CYS A 95 5.93 -9.05 0.92
C CYS A 95 4.64 -8.97 1.75
N ILE A 96 4.66 -8.32 2.92
CA ILE A 96 3.49 -8.20 3.79
C ILE A 96 2.36 -7.38 3.13
N THR A 97 2.69 -6.35 2.34
CA THR A 97 1.71 -5.47 1.69
C THR A 97 1.28 -5.90 0.30
N ARG A 98 1.91 -6.94 -0.25
CA ARG A 98 1.65 -7.43 -1.60
C ARG A 98 0.17 -7.77 -1.79
N ASP A 99 -0.42 -7.29 -2.88
CA ASP A 99 -1.83 -7.51 -3.25
C ASP A 99 -2.86 -7.00 -2.22
N HIS A 100 -2.42 -6.15 -1.28
CA HIS A 100 -3.29 -5.59 -0.23
C HIS A 100 -3.61 -4.10 -0.42
N CYS A 101 -3.13 -3.43 -1.47
CA CYS A 101 -3.34 -1.98 -1.66
C CYS A 101 -4.81 -1.55 -1.57
N ARG A 102 -5.70 -2.25 -2.29
CA ARG A 102 -7.14 -1.97 -2.27
C ARG A 102 -7.75 -2.20 -0.89
N SER A 103 -7.51 -3.38 -0.29
CA SER A 103 -8.06 -3.73 1.02
C SER A 103 -7.56 -2.78 2.11
N MET A 104 -6.28 -2.38 2.06
CA MET A 104 -5.72 -1.40 3.00
C MET A 104 -6.39 -0.03 2.86
N CYS A 105 -6.66 0.43 1.64
CA CYS A 105 -7.42 1.67 1.44
C CYS A 105 -8.85 1.53 2.02
N LEU A 106 -9.60 0.50 1.65
CA LEU A 106 -10.95 0.29 2.18
C LEU A 106 -11.02 0.23 3.71
N THR A 107 -10.02 -0.40 4.35
CA THR A 107 -9.93 -0.47 5.82
C THR A 107 -9.60 0.89 6.45
N LEU A 108 -8.76 1.71 5.81
CA LEU A 108 -8.30 3.00 6.34
C LEU A 108 -9.25 4.17 6.03
N TRP A 109 -10.15 4.04 5.05
CA TRP A 109 -11.07 5.10 4.65
C TRP A 109 -11.85 5.72 5.83
N PRO A 110 -12.48 4.95 6.74
CA PRO A 110 -13.23 5.54 7.84
C PRO A 110 -12.35 6.35 8.80
N ALA A 111 -11.09 5.93 8.98
CA ALA A 111 -10.14 6.65 9.83
C ALA A 111 -9.69 7.97 9.19
N LEU A 112 -9.51 7.99 7.87
CA LEU A 112 -9.20 9.21 7.11
C LEU A 112 -10.35 10.20 7.12
N ASP A 113 -11.57 9.74 6.85
CA ASP A 113 -12.78 10.58 6.89
C ASP A 113 -13.02 11.17 8.28
N GLN A 114 -12.63 10.48 9.34
CA GLN A 114 -12.73 11.03 10.69
C GLN A 114 -11.64 12.05 11.05
N LEU A 115 -10.39 11.81 10.63
CA LEU A 115 -9.27 12.70 10.95
C LEU A 115 -9.30 13.96 10.09
N PHE A 116 -9.74 13.83 8.84
CA PHE A 116 -9.58 14.84 7.81
C PHE A 116 -10.87 15.08 7.01
N GLY A 117 -11.99 14.44 7.34
CA GLY A 117 -13.29 14.75 6.76
C GLY A 117 -14.09 15.74 7.61
N GLY A 118 -15.26 16.10 7.11
CA GLY A 118 -16.20 17.00 7.77
C GLY A 118 -16.09 18.48 7.36
N PRO A 119 -16.95 19.35 7.92
CA PRO A 119 -17.09 20.75 7.51
C PRO A 119 -15.84 21.60 7.74
N ASP A 120 -15.04 21.25 8.75
CA ASP A 120 -13.81 21.95 9.13
C ASP A 120 -12.54 21.26 8.57
N SER A 121 -12.72 20.42 7.54
CA SER A 121 -11.59 19.77 6.88
C SER A 121 -10.64 20.80 6.28
N GLU A 122 -9.35 20.59 6.49
CA GLU A 122 -8.30 21.35 5.81
C GLU A 122 -8.07 20.90 4.35
N PHE A 123 -8.74 19.84 3.90
CA PHE A 123 -8.66 19.29 2.55
C PHE A 123 -9.96 19.58 1.80
N GLU A 124 -9.85 20.10 0.58
CA GLU A 124 -11.00 20.28 -0.31
C GLU A 124 -11.56 18.93 -0.78
N LYS A 125 -10.69 17.93 -1.00
CA LYS A 125 -11.12 16.57 -1.34
C LYS A 125 -10.13 15.51 -0.90
N ILE A 126 -10.69 14.37 -0.51
CA ILE A 126 -9.96 13.13 -0.22
C ILE A 126 -10.56 12.05 -1.13
N LEU A 127 -9.73 11.45 -1.98
CA LEU A 127 -10.16 10.46 -2.95
C LEU A 127 -9.32 9.19 -2.82
N GLN A 128 -9.94 8.03 -2.96
CA GLN A 128 -9.22 6.80 -3.30
C GLN A 128 -9.02 6.77 -4.82
N LEU A 129 -7.77 6.62 -5.27
CA LEU A 129 -7.45 6.50 -6.68
C LEU A 129 -6.80 5.14 -6.96
N ARG A 130 -7.04 4.63 -8.16
CA ARG A 130 -6.39 3.42 -8.67
C ARG A 130 -5.64 3.75 -9.95
N CYS A 131 -4.33 3.53 -9.96
CA CYS A 131 -3.48 3.90 -11.10
C CYS A 131 -2.41 2.84 -11.37
N PRO A 132 -2.04 2.59 -12.64
CA PRO A 132 -0.84 1.86 -12.96
C PRO A 132 0.41 2.62 -12.51
N ILE A 133 1.36 1.89 -11.95
CA ILE A 133 2.59 2.47 -11.39
C ILE A 133 3.85 1.82 -11.94
N SER A 134 4.95 2.55 -11.86
CA SER A 134 6.30 2.08 -12.14
C SER A 134 6.93 1.55 -10.85
N PRO A 135 6.90 0.24 -10.57
CA PRO A 135 7.51 -0.33 -9.38
C PRO A 135 9.03 -0.27 -9.44
N ARG A 136 9.66 -0.13 -8.26
CA ARG A 136 11.09 -0.37 -8.04
C ARG A 136 11.37 -1.82 -7.63
N ILE A 137 10.38 -2.49 -7.06
CA ILE A 137 10.45 -3.89 -6.64
C ILE A 137 9.27 -4.63 -7.27
N VAL A 138 9.55 -5.80 -7.86
CA VAL A 138 8.55 -6.74 -8.35
C VAL A 138 8.70 -8.05 -7.59
N LEU A 139 7.63 -8.45 -6.89
CA LEU A 139 7.57 -9.69 -6.12
C LEU A 139 6.71 -10.71 -6.87
N LEU A 140 7.27 -11.89 -7.13
CA LEU A 140 6.58 -13.01 -7.77
C LEU A 140 6.60 -14.21 -6.84
N PHE A 141 5.45 -14.77 -6.51
CA PHE A 141 5.42 -16.06 -5.85
C PHE A 141 5.80 -17.17 -6.83
N ASP A 142 6.37 -18.26 -6.31
CA ASP A 142 6.81 -19.41 -7.12
C ASP A 142 5.71 -19.95 -8.06
N ASP A 143 4.46 -19.94 -7.61
CA ASP A 143 3.29 -20.43 -8.35
C ASP A 143 2.77 -19.49 -9.43
N GLU A 144 3.25 -18.24 -9.46
CA GLU A 144 2.89 -17.23 -10.48
C GLU A 144 3.89 -17.18 -11.63
N ILE A 145 5.07 -17.77 -11.45
CA ILE A 145 6.12 -17.78 -12.46
C ILE A 145 5.62 -18.47 -13.73
N GLY A 146 5.74 -17.79 -14.87
CA GLY A 146 5.22 -18.23 -16.16
C GLY A 146 3.72 -17.98 -16.38
N ARG A 147 3.03 -17.41 -15.39
CA ARG A 147 1.61 -17.02 -15.44
C ARG A 147 1.42 -15.52 -15.22
N GLU A 148 2.49 -14.74 -15.33
CA GLU A 148 2.48 -13.34 -15.01
C GLU A 148 1.69 -12.54 -16.07
N ASN A 149 0.49 -12.07 -15.73
CA ASN A 149 -0.43 -11.51 -16.73
C ASN A 149 -0.85 -10.05 -16.45
N ARG A 150 -0.22 -9.33 -15.50
CA ARG A 150 -0.77 -8.04 -15.03
C ARG A 150 0.24 -6.91 -14.93
N VAL A 151 -0.17 -5.77 -15.47
CA VAL A 151 0.35 -4.44 -15.10
C VAL A 151 -0.12 -4.15 -13.68
N PRO A 152 0.79 -3.90 -12.72
CA PRO A 152 0.40 -3.62 -11.35
C PRO A 152 -0.41 -2.32 -11.31
N HIS A 153 -1.68 -2.45 -10.93
CA HIS A 153 -2.49 -1.32 -10.53
C HIS A 153 -2.36 -1.15 -9.01
N HIS A 154 -2.35 0.09 -8.57
CA HIS A 154 -2.15 0.42 -7.18
C HIS A 154 -3.23 1.38 -6.68
N ASP A 155 -3.79 1.05 -5.52
CA ASP A 155 -4.78 1.84 -4.81
C ASP A 155 -4.08 2.66 -3.72
N PHE A 156 -4.34 3.97 -3.71
CA PHE A 156 -3.80 4.92 -2.73
C PHE A 156 -4.77 6.09 -2.52
N PHE A 157 -4.50 6.93 -1.52
CA PHE A 157 -5.30 8.12 -1.25
C PHE A 157 -4.66 9.38 -1.82
N TYR A 158 -5.48 10.19 -2.47
CA TYR A 158 -5.17 11.54 -2.90
C TYR A 158 -5.82 12.53 -1.95
N LEU A 159 -4.99 13.31 -1.26
CA LEU A 159 -5.40 14.35 -0.31
C LEU A 159 -5.14 15.71 -0.95
N PHE A 160 -6.18 16.37 -1.44
CA PHE A 160 -6.10 17.65 -2.12
C PHE A 160 -6.56 18.76 -1.20
N LYS A 161 -5.67 19.72 -0.96
CA LYS A 161 -5.96 20.93 -0.20
C LYS A 161 -6.17 22.14 -1.11
N ASP A 162 -5.26 22.34 -2.06
CA ASP A 162 -5.32 23.39 -3.07
C ASP A 162 -4.37 23.05 -4.23
N GLU A 163 -4.29 23.92 -5.26
CA GLU A 163 -3.46 23.72 -6.46
C GLU A 163 -1.97 23.48 -6.17
N GLU A 164 -1.44 24.07 -5.09
CA GLU A 164 -0.03 23.92 -4.69
C GLU A 164 0.18 22.78 -3.68
N ASN A 165 -0.91 22.35 -3.02
CA ASN A 165 -0.89 21.42 -1.90
C ASN A 165 -1.73 20.18 -2.17
N ALA A 166 -1.09 19.19 -2.77
CA ALA A 166 -1.63 17.87 -2.97
C ALA A 166 -0.67 16.80 -2.42
N PHE A 167 -1.23 15.82 -1.73
CA PHE A 167 -0.47 14.75 -1.08
C PHE A 167 -1.00 13.38 -1.50
N ILE A 168 -0.11 12.39 -1.46
CA ILE A 168 -0.44 11.00 -1.63
C ILE A 168 -0.19 10.30 -0.31
N PHE A 169 -1.21 9.65 0.23
CA PHE A 169 -1.06 8.69 1.31
C PHE A 169 -1.13 7.29 0.71
N ASP A 170 0.00 6.59 0.76
CA ASP A 170 0.18 5.29 0.16
C ASP A 170 0.48 4.22 1.22
N PRO A 171 -0.56 3.61 1.82
CA PRO A 171 -0.38 2.65 2.90
C PRO A 171 0.28 1.33 2.45
N ALA A 172 0.29 1.04 1.14
CA ALA A 172 0.78 -0.22 0.59
C ALA A 172 1.92 -0.04 -0.42
N GLY A 173 2.50 1.15 -0.52
CA GLY A 173 3.55 1.48 -1.50
C GLY A 173 4.82 0.67 -1.35
N ALA A 174 5.06 0.15 -0.15
CA ALA A 174 6.19 -0.74 0.12
C ALA A 174 6.21 -1.96 -0.81
N GLN A 175 5.06 -2.50 -1.24
CA GLN A 175 5.01 -3.63 -2.19
C GLN A 175 5.67 -3.33 -3.54
N PHE A 176 5.83 -2.04 -3.87
CA PHE A 176 6.45 -1.56 -5.10
C PHE A 176 7.83 -0.94 -4.86
N GLY A 177 8.35 -1.01 -3.63
CA GLY A 177 9.65 -0.44 -3.25
C GLY A 177 9.62 1.07 -2.98
N PHE A 178 8.46 1.62 -2.62
CA PHE A 178 8.33 3.01 -2.19
C PHE A 178 8.66 3.15 -0.70
N ASP A 179 9.44 4.16 -0.34
CA ASP A 179 10.10 4.30 0.99
C ASP A 179 9.33 5.19 1.97
N LYS A 180 8.49 6.09 1.47
CA LYS A 180 7.62 6.96 2.28
C LYS A 180 6.19 6.45 2.27
N LEU A 181 5.48 6.77 3.35
CA LEU A 181 4.04 6.55 3.50
C LEU A 181 3.23 7.72 2.94
N VAL A 182 3.77 8.94 3.07
CA VAL A 182 3.13 10.18 2.63
C VAL A 182 4.10 10.96 1.76
N TYR A 183 3.65 11.29 0.55
CA TYR A 183 4.37 12.06 -0.45
C TYR A 183 3.63 13.36 -0.74
N ARG A 184 4.37 14.36 -1.19
CA ARG A 184 3.77 15.40 -2.04
C ARG A 184 3.47 14.81 -3.40
N LEU A 185 2.43 15.33 -4.07
CA LEU A 185 2.06 14.86 -5.40
C LEU A 185 3.22 14.94 -6.40
N ASN A 186 4.03 16.02 -6.37
CA ASN A 186 5.18 16.17 -7.26
C ASN A 186 6.29 15.14 -7.01
N GLU A 187 6.46 14.65 -5.78
CA GLU A 187 7.39 13.57 -5.45
C GLU A 187 6.88 12.20 -5.94
N TYR A 188 5.56 12.01 -5.98
CA TYR A 188 4.93 10.75 -6.34
C TYR A 188 4.66 10.58 -7.84
N LYS A 189 4.41 11.70 -8.54
CA LYS A 189 4.15 11.76 -10.00
C LYS A 189 5.10 10.90 -10.86
N PRO A 190 6.43 10.87 -10.62
CA PRO A 190 7.34 10.05 -11.41
C PRO A 190 7.06 8.54 -11.36
N TYR A 191 6.33 8.05 -10.35
CA TYR A 191 5.95 6.64 -10.24
C TYR A 191 4.65 6.31 -10.95
N LEU A 192 3.87 7.30 -11.36
CA LEU A 192 2.61 7.09 -12.07
C LEU A 192 2.89 6.85 -13.55
N LEU A 193 2.46 5.71 -14.09
CA LEU A 193 2.65 5.43 -15.52
C LEU A 193 1.70 6.27 -16.36
N TRP A 194 0.49 6.50 -15.86
CA TRP A 194 -0.52 7.35 -16.46
C TRP A 194 -0.90 8.46 -15.47
N GLY A 195 -1.38 9.60 -15.96
CA GLY A 195 -1.86 10.67 -15.08
C GLY A 195 -2.95 10.19 -14.11
N LEU A 196 -3.23 10.96 -13.06
CA LEU A 196 -4.32 10.66 -12.12
C LEU A 196 -5.66 10.60 -12.87
N ARG A 197 -6.38 9.50 -12.74
CA ARG A 197 -7.78 9.37 -13.18
C ARG A 197 -8.62 9.06 -11.95
N GLU A 198 -9.74 9.77 -11.78
CA GLU A 198 -10.74 9.46 -10.75
C GLU A 198 -11.41 8.13 -11.12
N VAL A 199 -11.63 7.26 -10.13
CA VAL A 199 -12.40 6.03 -10.31
C VAL A 199 -13.87 6.45 -10.24
N ASP A 200 -14.54 6.49 -11.39
CA ASP A 200 -15.99 6.71 -11.43
C ASP A 200 -16.67 5.58 -10.62
N GLY A 201 -17.49 5.96 -9.65
CA GLY A 201 -18.12 5.08 -8.66
C GLY A 201 -19.08 4.00 -9.20
N GLU A 202 -19.12 3.81 -10.52
CA GLU A 202 -19.99 2.86 -11.22
C GLU A 202 -19.25 1.79 -12.04
N GLU A 203 -17.91 1.75 -12.06
CA GLU A 203 -17.21 0.53 -12.50
C GLU A 203 -17.41 -0.56 -11.45
N GLU A 204 -18.38 -1.43 -11.75
CA GLU A 204 -18.81 -2.60 -11.00
C GLU A 204 -17.69 -3.24 -10.17
N LEU A 205 -18.07 -3.51 -8.93
CA LEU A 205 -17.45 -4.44 -7.99
C LEU A 205 -17.25 -5.81 -8.65
N ASP A 206 -16.22 -5.95 -9.46
CA ASP A 206 -15.73 -7.26 -9.84
C ASP A 206 -14.88 -7.78 -8.67
N ILE A 207 -15.59 -8.20 -7.61
CA ILE A 207 -15.06 -9.05 -6.55
C ILE A 207 -14.89 -10.43 -7.19
N HIS A 208 -13.98 -10.56 -8.16
CA HIS A 208 -13.54 -11.87 -8.56
C HIS A 208 -12.73 -12.43 -7.40
N GLU A 209 -13.38 -13.37 -6.70
CA GLU A 209 -12.87 -14.37 -5.79
C GLU A 209 -11.52 -14.92 -6.29
N ALA A 210 -10.43 -14.23 -5.98
CA ALA A 210 -9.08 -14.73 -6.14
C ALA A 210 -8.54 -14.97 -4.73
N GLU A 211 -8.81 -16.17 -4.20
CA GLU A 211 -8.03 -16.89 -3.18
C GLU A 211 -7.53 -16.08 -1.95
N GLY A 212 -8.32 -15.12 -1.45
CA GLY A 212 -7.99 -14.32 -0.26
C GLY A 212 -9.16 -14.10 0.72
N GLY A 213 -10.26 -14.85 0.57
CA GLY A 213 -11.55 -14.58 1.23
C GLY A 213 -11.47 -14.40 2.76
N ALA A 214 -10.67 -15.20 3.46
CA ALA A 214 -10.52 -15.09 4.91
C ALA A 214 -9.74 -13.83 5.35
N TYR A 215 -8.70 -13.44 4.61
CA TYR A 215 -7.88 -12.26 4.94
C TYR A 215 -8.59 -10.96 4.60
N ASN A 216 -9.30 -10.92 3.48
CA ASN A 216 -10.10 -9.74 3.12
C ASN A 216 -11.23 -9.52 4.13
N GLN A 217 -11.92 -10.59 4.57
CA GLN A 217 -12.93 -10.50 5.63
C GLN A 217 -12.31 -10.00 6.95
N MET A 218 -11.15 -10.53 7.35
CA MET A 218 -10.45 -10.05 8.55
C MET A 218 -10.10 -8.54 8.47
N LEU A 219 -9.60 -8.05 7.33
CA LEU A 219 -9.31 -6.62 7.15
C LEU A 219 -10.58 -5.75 7.21
N PHE A 220 -11.70 -6.28 6.71
CA PHE A 220 -13.01 -5.66 6.85
C PHE A 220 -13.51 -5.63 8.30
N ASP A 221 -13.24 -6.69 9.07
CA ASP A 221 -13.63 -6.82 10.48
C ASP A 221 -12.79 -5.92 11.42
N LEU A 222 -11.58 -5.51 10.99
CA LEU A 222 -10.75 -4.59 11.75
C LEU A 222 -11.19 -3.11 11.62
N ARG A 223 -12.10 -2.77 10.68
CA ARG A 223 -12.57 -1.37 10.48
C ARG A 223 -13.03 -0.66 11.76
N PRO A 224 -13.81 -1.28 12.67
CA PRO A 224 -14.23 -0.63 13.92
C PRO A 224 -13.06 -0.29 14.86
N LEU A 225 -11.99 -1.08 14.85
CA LEU A 225 -10.80 -0.82 15.69
C LEU A 225 -9.99 0.37 15.18
N TYR A 226 -9.85 0.49 13.85
CA TYR A 226 -9.22 1.67 13.24
C TYR A 226 -10.06 2.93 13.45
N TRP A 227 -11.38 2.80 13.40
CA TRP A 227 -12.32 3.86 13.74
C TRP A 227 -12.13 4.36 15.17
N GLU A 228 -12.05 3.49 16.17
CA GLU A 228 -11.84 3.92 17.55
C GLU A 228 -10.49 4.62 17.77
N CYS A 229 -9.43 4.12 17.11
CA CYS A 229 -8.11 4.76 17.16
C CYS A 229 -8.11 6.15 16.51
N ALA A 230 -8.76 6.30 15.35
CA ALA A 230 -8.92 7.58 14.67
C ALA A 230 -9.75 8.56 15.49
N ARG A 231 -10.87 8.11 16.08
CA ARG A 231 -11.71 8.92 16.97
C ARG A 231 -10.93 9.47 18.14
N LYS A 232 -10.16 8.61 18.81
CA LYS A 232 -9.36 9.03 19.97
C LYS A 232 -8.36 10.14 19.57
N ARG A 233 -7.68 9.98 18.44
CA ARG A 233 -6.72 10.98 17.93
C ARG A 233 -7.37 12.29 17.51
N ALA A 234 -8.50 12.21 16.81
CA ALA A 234 -9.28 13.39 16.46
C ALA A 234 -9.70 14.18 17.72
N MET A 235 -10.16 13.49 18.76
CA MET A 235 -10.51 14.11 20.05
C MET A 235 -9.29 14.69 20.77
N GLU A 236 -8.13 14.03 20.73
CA GLU A 236 -6.88 14.55 21.27
C GLU A 236 -6.41 15.81 20.53
N HIS A 237 -6.59 15.86 19.20
CA HIS A 237 -6.25 17.02 18.38
C HIS A 237 -7.18 18.21 18.67
N LEU A 238 -8.49 17.96 18.75
CA LEU A 238 -9.48 18.97 19.12
C LEU A 238 -9.29 19.52 20.54
N ALA A 239 -8.69 18.76 21.45
CA ALA A 239 -8.42 19.23 22.82
C ALA A 239 -7.17 20.14 22.92
N GLN A 240 -6.35 20.21 21.86
CA GLN A 240 -5.12 21.01 21.82
C GLN A 240 -5.32 22.38 21.14
N HIS A 241 -6.51 22.65 20.63
CA HIS A 241 -6.89 23.86 19.89
C HIS A 241 -8.22 24.42 20.44
#